data_AF-A0A7W1RBG9-F1
#
_entry.id   AF-A0A7W1RBG9-F1
#
_cell.length_a   1.000
_cell.length_b   1.000
_cell.length_c   1.000
_cell.angle_alpha   90.00
_cell.angle_beta   90.00
_cell.angle_gamma   90.00
#
_symmetry.space_group_name_H-M   'P 1'
#
loop_
_entity.id
_entity.type
_entity.pdbx_description
1 polymer ?
#
loop_
_entity_poly.entity_id
_entity_poly.type
_entity_poly.pdbx_seq_one_letter_code
_entity_poly.pdbx_strand_id
1 'polypeptide(L)'
;MTLLATSFAIAARALYVHDEGRLRYIGSSGSLLREEGVATGTLPGQLQVHFFYSGASTTIKASFTIRGNGWSLSGEGRGTLNNPNSASPSFRGPMSITSGTGRYAHAHGKGELFGVFYRRRHYALTVQTLGQLHY
;
A
#
# COMPACT_ATOMS: atom_id res chain seq x y z
N MET A 1 -20.41 -42.73 -1.93
CA MET A 1 -18.93 -42.65 -1.80
C MET A 1 -18.60 -41.21 -1.44
N THR A 2 -18.36 -40.93 -0.16
CA THR A 2 -18.20 -39.57 0.36
C THR A 2 -16.72 -39.33 0.65
N LEU A 3 -16.07 -38.46 -0.13
CA LEU A 3 -14.71 -38.00 0.19
C LEU A 3 -14.80 -36.93 1.29
N LEU A 4 -14.32 -37.24 2.49
CA LEU A 4 -14.08 -36.25 3.53
C LEU A 4 -12.80 -35.50 3.17
N ALA A 5 -12.93 -34.29 2.64
CA ALA A 5 -11.81 -33.37 2.50
C ALA A 5 -11.38 -32.92 3.91
N THR A 6 -10.22 -33.39 4.35
CA THR A 6 -9.60 -32.96 5.60
C THR A 6 -9.04 -31.55 5.39
N SER A 7 -9.78 -30.52 5.77
CA SER A 7 -9.25 -29.15 5.83
C SER A 7 -8.22 -29.06 6.95
N PHE A 8 -6.94 -29.08 6.60
CA PHE A 8 -5.88 -28.66 7.51
C PHE A 8 -5.91 -27.13 7.61
N ALA A 9 -6.43 -26.61 8.73
CA ALA A 9 -6.32 -25.20 9.03
C ALA A 9 -4.87 -24.88 9.43
N ILE A 10 -4.10 -24.28 8.50
CA ILE A 10 -2.80 -23.69 8.83
C ILE A 10 -3.06 -22.52 9.79
N ALA A 11 -2.40 -22.51 10.95
CA ALA A 11 -2.53 -21.40 11.89
C ALA A 11 -2.03 -20.10 11.22
N ALA A 12 -2.97 -19.17 10.97
CA ALA A 12 -2.66 -17.87 10.41
C ALA A 12 -1.70 -17.11 11.36
N ARG A 13 -0.55 -16.70 10.84
CA ARG A 13 0.42 -15.88 11.58
C ARG A 13 -0.01 -14.43 11.52
N ALA A 14 0.02 -13.74 12.65
CA ALA A 14 -0.18 -12.30 12.71
C ALA A 14 1.16 -11.57 12.72
N LEU A 15 1.27 -10.50 11.94
CA LEU A 15 2.42 -9.60 11.90
C LEU A 15 1.94 -8.15 12.03
N TYR A 16 2.48 -7.42 12.99
CA TYR A 16 2.29 -5.98 13.11
C TYR A 16 3.27 -5.26 12.20
N VAL A 17 2.74 -4.45 11.29
CA VAL A 17 3.48 -3.75 10.25
C VAL A 17 3.65 -2.30 10.67
N HIS A 18 4.90 -1.82 10.61
CA HIS A 18 5.26 -0.42 10.71
C HIS A 18 6.35 -0.11 9.68
N ASP A 19 5.93 0.47 8.55
CA ASP A 19 6.81 0.72 7.42
C ASP A 19 6.76 2.17 6.97
N GLU A 20 7.86 2.66 6.42
CA GLU A 20 7.95 3.91 5.67
C GLU A 20 8.34 3.62 4.21
N GLY A 21 7.53 4.09 3.27
CA GLY A 21 7.77 4.08 1.84
C GLY A 21 8.19 5.46 1.33
N ARG A 22 9.27 5.50 0.55
CA ARG A 22 9.72 6.71 -0.16
C ARG A 22 9.67 6.45 -1.66
N LEU A 23 8.80 7.19 -2.34
CA LEU A 23 8.51 6.99 -3.75
C LEU A 23 8.84 8.23 -4.58
N ARG A 24 9.13 7.96 -5.84
CA ARG A 24 9.30 8.96 -6.89
C ARG A 24 8.30 8.69 -8.01
N TYR A 25 7.79 9.76 -8.59
CA TYR A 25 6.99 9.72 -9.79
C TYR A 25 7.79 9.18 -10.97
N ILE A 26 7.18 8.26 -11.72
CA ILE A 26 7.76 7.69 -12.94
C ILE A 26 6.91 7.98 -14.19
N GLY A 27 5.66 8.43 -14.03
CA GLY A 27 4.80 8.79 -15.15
C GLY A 27 3.32 8.85 -14.78
N SER A 28 2.48 9.26 -15.72
CA SER A 28 1.03 9.35 -15.52
C SER A 28 0.25 8.88 -16.73
N SER A 29 -1.03 8.63 -16.52
CA SER A 29 -2.03 8.41 -17.56
C SER A 29 -3.36 8.99 -17.07
N GLY A 30 -3.70 10.20 -17.52
CA GLY A 30 -4.83 10.95 -16.98
C GLY A 30 -4.64 11.23 -15.49
N SER A 31 -5.64 10.90 -14.67
CA SER A 31 -5.63 11.08 -13.21
C SER A 31 -4.85 9.99 -12.45
N LEU A 32 -4.25 9.03 -13.15
CA LEU A 32 -3.44 7.97 -12.55
C LEU A 32 -1.98 8.36 -12.58
N LEU A 33 -1.37 8.52 -11.42
CA LEU A 33 0.06 8.71 -11.22
C LEU A 33 0.68 7.34 -10.92
N ARG A 34 1.83 7.07 -11.54
CA ARG A 34 2.64 5.88 -11.30
C ARG A 34 3.88 6.31 -10.54
N GLU A 35 4.12 5.63 -9.43
CA GLU A 35 5.23 5.91 -8.53
C GLU A 35 5.95 4.62 -8.17
N GLU A 36 7.26 4.72 -7.98
CA GLU A 36 8.10 3.62 -7.56
C GLU A 36 9.04 4.06 -6.47
N GLY A 37 9.43 3.15 -5.59
CA GLY A 37 10.22 3.50 -4.43
C GLY A 37 10.66 2.31 -3.61
N VAL A 38 11.13 2.61 -2.41
CA VAL A 38 11.57 1.60 -1.45
C VAL A 38 10.78 1.78 -0.16
N ALA A 39 10.31 0.67 0.38
CA ALA A 39 9.79 0.57 1.74
C ALA A 39 10.87 0.04 2.68
N THR A 40 10.87 0.56 3.90
CA THR A 40 11.75 0.15 5.00
C THR A 40 10.91 -0.08 6.25
N GLY A 41 11.40 -0.89 7.19
CA GLY A 41 10.67 -1.25 8.42
C GLY A 41 10.48 -2.75 8.58
N THR A 42 9.28 -3.15 8.96
CA THR A 42 8.84 -4.56 9.08
C THR A 42 8.89 -5.32 7.75
N LEU A 43 8.41 -4.72 6.66
CA LEU A 43 8.38 -5.34 5.33
C LEU A 43 9.24 -4.53 4.35
N PRO A 44 10.59 -4.63 4.42
CA PRO A 44 11.44 -3.91 3.49
C PRO A 44 11.33 -4.49 2.07
N GLY A 45 11.26 -3.62 1.05
CA GLY A 45 11.11 -4.05 -0.33
C GLY A 45 10.96 -2.92 -1.34
N GLN A 46 10.92 -3.29 -2.63
CA GLN A 46 10.59 -2.38 -3.73
C GLN A 46 9.08 -2.16 -3.77
N LEU A 47 8.66 -0.91 -3.87
CA LEU A 47 7.28 -0.49 -3.85
C LEU A 47 6.89 0.09 -5.21
N GLN A 48 5.75 -0.34 -5.73
CA GLN A 48 5.11 0.22 -6.90
C GLN A 48 3.71 0.68 -6.52
N VAL A 49 3.36 1.92 -6.84
CA VAL A 49 2.08 2.53 -6.47
C VAL A 49 1.41 3.13 -7.70
N HIS A 50 0.12 2.85 -7.82
CA HIS A 50 -0.79 3.49 -8.75
C HIS A 50 -1.71 4.40 -7.95
N PHE A 51 -1.42 5.69 -7.98
CA PHE A 51 -2.08 6.71 -7.19
C PHE A 51 -3.08 7.49 -8.04
N PHE A 52 -4.36 7.41 -7.70
CA PHE A 52 -5.44 8.12 -8.40
C PHE A 52 -5.71 9.47 -7.74
N TYR A 53 -5.43 10.53 -8.48
CA TYR A 53 -5.61 11.91 -8.05
C TYR A 53 -6.18 12.76 -9.19
N SER A 54 -7.43 13.19 -9.04
CA SER A 54 -8.15 13.97 -10.06
C SER A 54 -8.03 15.49 -9.91
N GLY A 55 -7.33 15.99 -8.88
CA GLY A 55 -7.26 17.43 -8.59
C GLY A 55 -8.51 18.04 -7.96
N ALA A 56 -9.70 17.56 -8.34
CA ALA A 56 -10.99 18.07 -7.88
C ALA A 56 -11.54 17.38 -6.61
N SER A 57 -11.02 16.21 -6.26
CA SER A 57 -11.46 15.45 -5.08
C SER A 57 -10.50 15.59 -3.90
N THR A 58 -11.06 15.67 -2.69
CA THR A 58 -10.31 15.55 -1.43
C THR A 58 -9.97 14.10 -1.10
N THR A 59 -10.57 13.13 -1.80
CA THR A 59 -10.32 11.71 -1.57
C THR A 59 -9.41 11.15 -2.65
N ILE A 60 -8.32 10.53 -2.24
CA ILE A 60 -7.38 9.82 -3.11
C ILE A 60 -7.57 8.31 -2.95
N LYS A 61 -7.23 7.57 -4.00
CA LYS A 61 -7.20 6.11 -3.98
C LYS A 61 -5.85 5.65 -4.47
N ALA A 62 -5.37 4.53 -3.96
CA ALA A 62 -4.15 3.91 -4.43
C ALA A 62 -4.31 2.40 -4.51
N SER A 63 -3.67 1.79 -5.49
CA SER A 63 -3.28 0.38 -5.41
C SER A 63 -1.77 0.31 -5.36
N PHE A 64 -1.25 -0.71 -4.69
CA PHE A 64 0.19 -0.88 -4.52
C PHE A 64 0.59 -2.35 -4.55
N THR A 65 1.85 -2.57 -4.90
CA THR A 65 2.54 -3.83 -4.73
C THR A 65 3.89 -3.57 -4.10
N ILE A 66 4.18 -4.27 -3.01
CA ILE A 66 5.52 -4.35 -2.43
C ILE A 66 6.14 -5.71 -2.77
N ARG A 67 7.41 -5.71 -3.17
CA ARG A 67 8.18 -6.91 -3.53
C ARG A 67 9.45 -6.95 -2.69
N GLY A 68 9.62 -8.04 -1.94
CA GLY A 68 10.89 -8.40 -1.32
C GLY A 68 11.47 -9.65 -1.96
N ASN A 69 12.52 -10.20 -1.36
CA ASN A 69 13.20 -11.37 -1.92
C ASN A 69 12.29 -12.61 -1.85
N GLY A 70 11.75 -13.04 -2.99
CA GLY A 70 10.91 -14.23 -3.13
C GLY A 70 9.48 -14.07 -2.59
N TRP A 71 9.02 -12.85 -2.30
CA TRP A 71 7.65 -12.59 -1.85
C TRP A 71 7.13 -11.26 -2.38
N SER A 72 5.81 -11.14 -2.48
CA SER A 72 5.13 -9.89 -2.78
C SER A 72 3.85 -9.76 -1.97
N LEU A 73 3.44 -8.53 -1.67
CA LEU A 73 2.11 -8.21 -1.17
C LEU A 73 1.48 -7.16 -2.07
N SER A 74 0.19 -7.28 -2.32
CA SER A 74 -0.59 -6.26 -3.02
C SER A 74 -1.77 -5.81 -2.17
N GLY A 75 -2.15 -4.55 -2.36
CA GLY A 75 -3.22 -3.96 -1.58
C GLY A 75 -3.79 -2.70 -2.18
N GLU A 76 -4.77 -2.16 -1.48
CA GLU A 76 -5.46 -0.93 -1.81
C GLU A 76 -5.45 0.02 -0.62
N GLY A 77 -5.44 1.31 -0.91
CA GLY A 77 -5.48 2.38 0.08
C GLY A 77 -6.42 3.48 -0.35
N ARG A 78 -7.00 4.17 0.62
CA ARG A 78 -7.74 5.42 0.41
C ARG A 78 -7.26 6.44 1.43
N GLY A 79 -7.23 7.70 1.01
CA GLY A 79 -6.82 8.78 1.89
C GLY A 79 -7.69 10.00 1.69
N THR A 80 -7.94 10.73 2.77
CA THR A 80 -8.50 12.08 2.71
C THR A 80 -7.34 13.07 2.78
N LEU A 81 -7.27 13.96 1.80
CA LEU A 81 -6.29 15.03 1.77
C LEU A 81 -6.61 16.05 2.86
N ASN A 82 -5.62 16.37 3.66
CA ASN A 82 -5.61 17.53 4.51
C ASN A 82 -4.87 18.67 3.78
N ASN A 83 -5.42 19.88 3.89
CA ASN A 83 -4.95 21.06 3.19
C ASN A 83 -4.74 20.83 1.67
N PRO A 84 -5.80 20.47 0.92
CA PRO A 84 -5.72 20.08 -0.48
C PRO A 84 -5.31 21.22 -1.42
N ASN A 85 -5.08 22.44 -0.94
CA ASN A 85 -4.55 23.54 -1.75
C ASN A 85 -3.04 23.79 -1.52
N SER A 86 -2.43 23.04 -0.58
CA SER A 86 -0.99 23.11 -0.32
C SER A 86 -0.15 22.58 -1.48
N ALA A 87 1.11 23.00 -1.55
CA ALA A 87 2.11 22.39 -2.43
C ALA A 87 2.50 20.97 -1.98
N SER A 88 2.25 20.64 -0.71
CA SER A 88 2.54 19.35 -0.09
C SER A 88 1.37 18.92 0.82
N PRO A 89 0.18 18.61 0.26
CA PRO A 89 -0.93 18.11 1.06
C PRO A 89 -0.54 16.81 1.75
N SER A 90 -0.95 16.67 3.01
CA SER A 90 -0.88 15.39 3.71
C SER A 90 -2.16 14.61 3.49
N PHE A 91 -2.13 13.31 3.73
CA PHE A 91 -3.31 12.47 3.70
C PHE A 91 -3.26 11.42 4.80
N ARG A 92 -4.44 10.96 5.18
CA ARG A 92 -4.63 9.82 6.07
C ARG A 92 -5.82 9.00 5.61
N GLY A 93 -5.75 7.69 5.78
CA GLY A 93 -6.91 6.84 5.63
C GLY A 93 -6.59 5.36 5.71
N PRO A 94 -7.59 4.50 5.47
CA PRO A 94 -7.44 3.07 5.61
C PRO A 94 -6.71 2.44 4.41
N MET A 95 -6.07 1.32 4.67
CA MET A 95 -5.53 0.41 3.67
C MET A 95 -5.89 -1.04 3.97
N SER A 96 -5.84 -1.87 2.95
CA SER A 96 -6.00 -3.32 3.05
C SER A 96 -5.01 -4.06 2.17
N ILE A 97 -4.45 -5.14 2.68
CA ILE A 97 -3.71 -6.13 1.90
C ILE A 97 -4.72 -7.15 1.39
N THR A 98 -4.69 -7.39 0.08
CA THR A 98 -5.68 -8.23 -0.61
C THR A 98 -5.08 -9.52 -1.13
N SER A 99 -3.76 -9.58 -1.29
CA SER A 99 -3.06 -10.80 -1.70
C SER A 99 -1.59 -10.77 -1.32
N GLY A 100 -1.01 -11.96 -1.23
CA GLY A 100 0.43 -12.12 -1.07
C GLY A 100 0.94 -13.40 -1.72
N THR A 101 2.26 -13.49 -1.86
CA THR A 101 2.98 -14.64 -2.44
C THR A 101 4.17 -15.04 -1.58
N GLY A 102 4.77 -16.19 -1.90
CA GLY A 102 5.92 -16.72 -1.17
C GLY A 102 5.56 -16.99 0.29
N ARG A 103 6.41 -16.53 1.22
CA ARG A 103 6.15 -16.68 2.67
C ARG A 103 4.89 -15.97 3.17
N TYR A 104 4.30 -15.09 2.36
CA TYR A 104 3.06 -14.37 2.66
C TYR A 104 1.92 -14.81 1.72
N ALA A 105 1.94 -16.05 1.22
CA ALA A 105 0.82 -16.58 0.46
C ALA A 105 -0.49 -16.48 1.26
N HIS A 106 -1.59 -16.12 0.60
CA HIS A 106 -2.90 -15.90 1.25
C HIS A 106 -2.94 -14.76 2.27
N ALA A 107 -1.94 -13.87 2.22
CA ALA A 107 -1.91 -12.76 3.14
C ALA A 107 -3.08 -11.80 2.94
N HIS A 108 -3.67 -11.38 4.05
CA HIS A 108 -4.71 -10.36 4.12
C HIS A 108 -4.49 -9.51 5.36
N GLY A 109 -4.93 -8.26 5.32
CA GLY A 109 -4.66 -7.36 6.44
C GLY A 109 -5.35 -6.03 6.28
N LYS A 110 -5.40 -5.29 7.39
CA LYS A 110 -5.93 -3.93 7.43
C LYS A 110 -4.97 -3.03 8.18
N GLY A 111 -4.98 -1.76 7.82
CA GLY A 111 -4.14 -0.78 8.45
C GLY A 111 -4.58 0.64 8.12
N GLU A 112 -3.79 1.57 8.62
CA GLU A 112 -3.84 2.97 8.26
C GLU A 112 -2.59 3.34 7.48
N LEU A 113 -2.77 4.25 6.53
CA LEU A 113 -1.70 4.93 5.84
C LEU A 113 -1.77 6.43 6.15
N PHE A 114 -0.60 7.03 6.18
CA PHE A 114 -0.36 8.45 6.38
C PHE A 114 0.67 8.86 5.37
N GLY A 115 0.55 10.04 4.78
CA GLY A 115 1.59 10.46 3.87
C GLY A 115 1.54 11.91 3.50
N VAL A 116 2.56 12.31 2.75
CA VAL A 116 2.69 13.64 2.15
C VAL A 116 2.90 13.46 0.65
N PHE A 117 2.14 14.22 -0.11
CA PHE A 117 2.17 14.22 -1.58
C PHE A 117 2.74 15.55 -2.08
N TYR A 118 3.86 15.55 -2.79
CA TYR A 118 4.57 16.78 -3.18
C TYR A 118 4.26 17.22 -4.61
N ARG A 119 3.23 18.06 -4.80
CA ARG A 119 2.76 18.49 -6.13
C ARG A 119 3.81 19.20 -6.98
N ARG A 120 4.61 20.07 -6.36
CA ARG A 120 5.60 20.92 -7.05
C ARG A 120 7.00 20.30 -7.12
N ARG A 121 7.24 19.17 -6.44
CA ARG A 121 8.51 18.43 -6.46
C ARG A 121 8.29 17.06 -7.10
N HIS A 122 7.91 17.06 -8.37
CA HIS A 122 7.76 15.85 -9.17
C HIS A 122 6.81 14.80 -8.57
N TYR A 123 5.74 15.22 -7.88
CA TYR A 123 4.76 14.29 -7.31
C TYR A 123 5.39 13.17 -6.46
N ALA A 124 6.47 13.45 -5.74
CA ALA A 124 7.04 12.46 -4.82
C ALA A 124 6.05 12.15 -3.68
N LEU A 125 6.11 10.93 -3.16
CA LEU A 125 5.24 10.45 -2.08
C LEU A 125 6.11 9.88 -0.96
N THR A 126 5.84 10.33 0.26
CA THR A 126 6.33 9.67 1.46
C THR A 126 5.12 9.13 2.20
N VAL A 127 5.14 7.83 2.52
CA VAL A 127 4.03 7.13 3.16
C VAL A 127 4.54 6.39 4.38
N GLN A 128 3.81 6.48 5.48
CA GLN A 128 3.94 5.61 6.63
C GLN A 128 2.71 4.73 6.73
N THR A 129 2.90 3.46 7.06
CA THR A 129 1.82 2.49 7.22
C THR A 129 1.90 1.80 8.55
N LEU A 130 0.75 1.65 9.19
CA LEU A 130 0.56 0.90 10.43
C LEU A 130 -0.55 -0.11 10.21
N GLY A 131 -0.33 -1.37 10.53
CA GLY A 131 -1.39 -2.36 10.32
C GLY A 131 -1.09 -3.74 10.86
N GLN A 132 -2.05 -4.63 10.65
CA GLN A 132 -1.94 -6.04 11.00
C GLN A 132 -2.13 -6.88 9.74
N LEU A 133 -1.17 -7.77 9.51
CA LEU A 133 -1.13 -8.72 8.42
C LEU A 133 -1.34 -10.13 8.96
N HIS A 134 -2.19 -10.91 8.30
CA HIS A 134 -2.43 -12.33 8.56
C HIS A 134 -2.01 -13.13 7.34
N TYR A 135 -1.24 -14.21 7.50
CA TYR A 135 -0.71 -15.04 6.41
C TYR A 135 -0.35 -16.46 6.85
#